data_AF-W1YTP9-F1
#
_entry.id   AF-W1YTP9-F1
#
_cell.length_a   1.000
_cell.length_b   1.000
_cell.length_c   1.000
_cell.angle_alpha   90.00
_cell.angle_beta   90.00
_cell.angle_gamma   90.00
#
_symmetry.space_group_name_H-M   'P 1'
#
loop_
_entity.id
_entity.type
_entity.pdbx_description
1 polymer ?
#
loop_
_entity_poly.entity_id
_entity_poly.type
_entity_poly.pdbx_seq_one_letter_code
_entity_poly.pdbx_strand_id
1 'polypeptide(L)' 'GIHNSVTRITPKPTHMIGGYAHLAYGFNYYGTVGSNRDEFVVVRKMKNIDWLDGEGNDQVQESVK' A
#
# COMPACT_ATOMS: atom_id res chain seq x y z
N GLY A 1 -9.29 -4.87 4.71
CA GLY A 1 -8.61 -4.10 3.65
C GLY A 1 -7.50 -4.96 3.08
N ILE A 2 -7.74 -5.60 1.95
CA ILE A 2 -6.87 -6.65 1.41
C ILE A 2 -5.72 -6.10 0.57
N HIS A 3 -5.96 -5.07 -0.25
CA HIS A 3 -4.96 -4.58 -1.21
C HIS A 3 -4.18 -3.33 -0.77
N ASN A 4 -4.67 -2.60 0.24
CA ASN A 4 -4.08 -1.33 0.68
C ASN A 4 -3.53 -1.39 2.12
N SER A 5 -3.52 -2.56 2.76
CA SER A 5 -2.98 -2.73 4.13
C SER A 5 -1.48 -2.50 4.21
N VAL A 6 -0.78 -2.70 3.10
CA VAL A 6 0.68 -2.51 2.98
C VAL A 6 1.06 -1.15 2.37
N THR A 7 0.09 -0.39 1.88
CA THR A 7 0.31 0.92 1.23
C THR A 7 0.53 2.01 2.27
N ARG A 8 1.49 2.91 2.01
CA ARG A 8 1.77 4.08 2.86
C ARG A 8 1.61 5.38 2.08
N ILE A 9 0.94 6.36 2.69
CA ILE A 9 0.90 7.72 2.13
C ILE A 9 2.30 8.34 2.23
N THR A 10 2.91 8.62 1.07
CA THR A 10 4.24 9.24 0.98
C THR A 10 4.17 10.45 0.03
N PRO A 11 3.92 11.67 0.55
CA PRO A 11 3.82 12.84 -0.30
C PRO A 11 5.20 13.26 -0.81
N LYS A 12 5.32 13.50 -2.13
CA LYS A 12 6.55 14.05 -2.72
C LYS A 12 6.64 15.56 -2.45
N PRO A 13 7.69 16.07 -1.77
CA PRO A 13 7.77 17.48 -1.40
C PRO A 13 7.71 18.46 -2.58
N THR A 14 8.23 18.06 -3.74
CA THR A 14 8.18 18.90 -4.94
C THR A 14 6.74 19.16 -5.43
N HIS A 15 5.79 18.27 -5.12
CA HIS A 15 4.38 18.45 -5.50
C HIS A 15 3.60 19.30 -4.49
N MET A 16 4.22 19.73 -3.39
CA MET A 16 3.60 20.58 -2.37
C MET A 16 3.87 22.09 -2.59
N ILE A 17 4.51 22.45 -3.70
CA ILE A 17 4.76 23.85 -4.06
C ILE A 17 3.43 24.56 -4.33
N GLY A 18 3.21 25.72 -3.73
CA GLY A 18 1.97 26.49 -3.92
C GLY A 18 2.16 27.96 -4.33
N GLY A 19 3.39 28.47 -4.27
CA GLY A 19 3.70 29.90 -4.44
C GLY A 19 4.48 30.24 -5.71
N TYR A 20 4.51 29.35 -6.70
CA TYR A 20 5.36 29.52 -7.88
C TYR A 20 4.56 29.44 -9.19
N ALA A 21 3.87 30.53 -9.53
CA ALA A 21 3.10 30.68 -10.78
C ALA A 21 2.26 29.44 -11.14
N HIS A 22 2.70 28.64 -12.11
CA HIS A 22 2.01 27.41 -12.56
C HIS A 22 2.03 26.26 -11.53
N LEU A 23 2.94 26.29 -10.56
CA LEU A 23 3.01 25.35 -9.43
C LEU A 23 2.20 25.90 -8.25
N ALA A 24 0.90 26.05 -8.49
CA ALA A 24 -0.08 26.48 -7.51
C ALA A 24 -1.24 25.49 -7.51
N TYR A 25 -1.83 25.26 -6.33
CA TYR A 25 -2.96 24.35 -6.21
C TYR A 25 -4.13 24.78 -7.11
N GLY A 26 -4.65 23.82 -7.85
CA GLY A 26 -5.91 23.91 -8.57
C GLY A 26 -6.60 22.55 -8.52
N PHE A 27 -7.94 22.54 -8.53
CA PHE A 27 -8.70 21.30 -8.42
C PHE A 27 -8.28 20.30 -9.52
N ASN A 28 -7.76 19.15 -9.11
CA ASN A 28 -7.20 18.11 -9.98
C ASN A 28 -6.11 18.57 -10.96
N TYR A 29 -5.51 19.75 -10.76
CA TYR A 29 -4.50 20.31 -11.66
C TYR A 29 -3.08 20.21 -11.09
N TYR A 30 -2.93 20.46 -9.79
CA TYR A 30 -1.62 20.43 -9.13
C TYR A 30 -1.73 19.99 -7.67
N GLY A 31 -0.87 19.05 -7.26
CA GLY A 31 -0.82 18.55 -5.89
C GLY A 31 -0.10 17.20 -5.75
N THR A 32 -0.02 16.71 -4.51
CA THR A 32 0.61 15.42 -4.18
C THR A 32 -0.15 14.25 -4.80
N VAL A 33 0.58 13.21 -5.21
CA VAL A 33 0.03 11.99 -5.79
C VAL A 33 0.17 10.84 -4.79
N GLY A 34 -0.82 9.95 -4.71
CA GLY A 34 -0.75 8.71 -3.93
C GLY A 34 -0.01 7.59 -4.67
N SER A 35 1.32 7.71 -4.80
CA SER A 35 2.15 6.64 -5.40
C SER A 35 2.16 5.39 -4.52
N ASN A 36 2.20 4.22 -5.16
CA ASN A 36 2.11 2.90 -4.50
C ASN A 36 3.10 1.85 -5.06
N ARG A 37 4.20 2.31 -5.68
CA ARG A 37 5.21 1.45 -6.31
C ARG A 37 6.55 1.44 -5.58
N ASP A 38 6.63 2.17 -4.47
CA ASP A 38 7.87 2.41 -3.74
C ASP A 38 7.91 1.62 -2.41
N GLU A 39 6.85 0.88 -2.09
CA GLU A 39 6.72 0.12 -0.86
C GLU A 39 7.55 -1.16 -0.88
N PHE A 40 8.23 -1.42 0.24
CA PHE A 40 8.90 -2.68 0.52
C PHE A 40 8.10 -3.49 1.53
N VAL A 41 7.97 -4.78 1.27
CA VAL A 41 7.30 -5.74 2.16
C VAL A 41 8.24 -6.87 2.53
N VAL A 42 8.12 -7.35 3.77
CA VAL A 42 8.83 -8.55 4.22
C VAL A 42 7.84 -9.72 4.19
N VAL A 43 8.14 -10.74 3.39
CA VAL A 43 7.34 -11.97 3.32
C VAL A 43 7.87 -12.98 4.32
N ARG A 44 6.99 -13.50 5.17
CA ARG A 44 7.31 -14.60 6.10
C ARG A 44 6.31 -15.73 5.96
N LYS A 45 6.80 -16.96 6.10
CA LYS A 45 5.95 -18.16 6.14
C LYS A 45 5.04 -18.11 7.38
N MET A 46 3.74 -18.34 7.19
CA MET A 46 2.76 -18.41 8.27
C MET A 46 2.48 -19.88 8.64
N LYS A 47 2.27 -20.16 9.93
CA LYS A 47 1.94 -21.52 10.41
C LYS A 47 0.48 -21.87 10.14
N ASN A 48 -0.41 -20.93 10.37
CA ASN A 48 -1.84 -21.07 10.16
C ASN A 48 -2.22 -20.10 9.03
N ILE A 49 -2.87 -20.60 8.00
CA ILE A 49 -3.33 -19.85 6.85
C ILE A 49 -4.86 -19.86 6.93
N ASP A 50 -5.41 -18.69 7.24
CA ASP A 50 -6.85 -18.42 7.24
C ASP A 50 -7.12 -17.52 6.02
N TRP A 51 -7.89 -18.03 5.06
CA TRP A 51 -8.18 -17.34 3.82
C TRP A 51 -9.32 -16.34 3.96
N LEU A 52 -10.11 -16.41 5.04
CA LEU A 52 -11.24 -15.52 5.33
C LEU A 52 -12.26 -15.38 4.17
N ASP A 53 -12.30 -16.36 3.27
CA ASP A 53 -13.21 -16.43 2.11
C ASP A 53 -14.49 -17.22 2.42
N GLY A 54 -14.52 -17.94 3.55
CA GLY A 54 -15.64 -18.79 3.95
C GLY A 54 -15.75 -20.09 3.16
N GLU A 55 -14.74 -20.43 2.34
CA GLU A 55 -14.74 -21.61 1.48
C GLU A 55 -14.20 -22.87 2.18
N GLY A 56 -13.77 -22.76 3.45
CA GLY A 56 -13.32 -23.90 4.26
C GLY A 56 -11.96 -24.46 3.85
N ASN A 57 -11.19 -23.72 3.05
CA ASN A 57 -9.89 -24.12 2.51
C ASN A 57 -8.70 -23.73 3.40
N ASP A 58 -8.94 -23.41 4.67
CA ASP A 58 -7.92 -23.00 5.64
C ASP A 58 -6.94 -24.13 5.94
N GLN A 59 -5.67 -23.79 6.14
CA GLN A 59 -4.58 -24.77 6.22
C GLN A 59 -3.66 -24.49 7.41
N VAL A 60 -3.21 -25.56 8.07
CA VAL A 60 -2.14 -25.51 9.06
C VAL A 60 -0.91 -26.18 8.45
N GLN A 61 0.18 -25.43 8.32
CA GLN A 61 1.38 -25.92 7.67
C GLN A 61 2.20 -26.79 8.62
N GLU A 62 2.42 -28.05 8.24
CA GLU A 62 3.23 -28.99 9.02
C GLU A 62 4.71 -28.59 9.05
N SER A 63 5.40 -28.93 10.14
CA SER A 63 6.84 -28.76 10.24
C SER A 63 7.53 -29.73 9.29
N VAL A 64 8.37 -29.20 8.39
CA VAL A 64 9.27 -30.03 7.58
C VAL A 64 10.20 -30.77 8.54
N LYS A 65 10.21 -32.10 8.47
CA LYS A 65 11.10 -32.98 9.26
C LYS A 65 12.56 -32.80 8.86
#